data_AF-A0A5C5ZW35-F1
#
_entry.id   AF-A0A5C5ZW35-F1
#
_cell.length_a   1.000
_cell.length_b   1.000
_cell.length_c   1.000
_cell.angle_alpha   90.00
_cell.angle_beta   90.00
_cell.angle_gamma   90.00
#
_symmetry.space_group_name_H-M   'P 1'
#
loop_
_entity.id
_entity.type
_entity.pdbx_description
1 polymer ?
#
loop_
_entity_poly.entity_id
_entity_poly.type
_entity_poly.pdbx_seq_one_letter_code
_entity_poly.pdbx_strand_id
1 'polypeptide(L)'
;MTIGTVGDGITVERVTNQSTGYCPEPESWEAAADALDQIPVEHPDCFDPESVFRRCPTCSQINIVKDQWFVCGVCQSTLPALWNFV
;
A
#
# COMPACT_ATOMS: atom_id res chain seq x y z
N MET A 1 -4.50 5.66 -6.62
CA MET A 1 -3.91 5.79 -7.96
C MET A 1 -4.19 7.19 -8.48
N THR A 2 -3.18 7.83 -9.07
CA THR A 2 -3.28 9.12 -9.75
C THR A 2 -3.03 8.89 -11.24
N ILE A 3 -3.90 9.47 -12.06
CA ILE A 3 -3.84 9.36 -13.52
C ILE A 3 -3.55 10.76 -14.07
N GLY A 4 -2.57 10.83 -14.97
CA GLY A 4 -2.18 12.03 -15.69
C GLY A 4 -2.35 11.90 -17.19
N THR A 5 -1.81 12.87 -17.92
CA THR A 5 -1.85 12.92 -19.39
C THR A 5 -0.47 13.17 -19.98
N VAL A 6 -0.13 12.47 -21.05
CA VAL A 6 1.10 12.67 -21.84
C VAL A 6 0.70 12.85 -23.30
N GLY A 7 0.85 14.06 -23.84
CA GLY A 7 0.30 14.42 -25.14
C GLY A 7 -1.21 14.24 -25.17
N ASP A 8 -1.72 13.47 -26.14
CA ASP A 8 -3.13 13.07 -26.25
C ASP A 8 -3.45 11.75 -25.52
N GLY A 9 -2.48 11.16 -24.81
CA GLY A 9 -2.59 9.90 -24.08
C GLY A 9 -2.75 10.06 -22.57
N ILE A 10 -3.02 8.96 -21.87
CA ILE A 10 -3.05 8.87 -20.41
C ILE A 10 -1.79 8.18 -19.87
N THR A 11 -1.42 8.49 -18.63
CA THR A 11 -0.35 7.81 -17.89
C THR A 11 -0.80 7.56 -16.45
N VAL A 12 -0.31 6.50 -15.83
CA VAL A 12 -0.44 6.29 -14.39
C VAL A 12 0.74 6.97 -13.72
N GLU A 13 0.51 8.13 -13.10
CA GLU A 13 1.59 8.90 -12.47
C GLU A 13 2.01 8.30 -11.13
N ARG A 14 1.05 7.70 -10.41
CA ARG A 14 1.30 7.21 -9.06
C ARG A 14 0.31 6.14 -8.62
N VAL A 15 0.79 5.11 -7.96
CA VAL A 15 -0.02 4.07 -7.34
C VAL A 15 0.38 3.95 -5.88
N THR A 16 -0.58 3.79 -4.96
CA THR A 16 -0.30 3.54 -3.54
C THR A 16 -1.18 2.39 -3.07
N ASN A 17 -0.65 1.58 -2.16
CA ASN A 17 -1.40 0.52 -1.50
C ASN A 17 -2.23 1.02 -0.30
N GLN A 18 -2.25 2.33 -0.05
CA GLN A 18 -3.15 2.94 0.94
C GLN A 18 -4.60 2.93 0.43
N SER A 19 -5.25 1.79 0.59
CA SER A 19 -6.67 1.58 0.29
C SER A 19 -7.51 1.66 1.56
N THR A 20 -8.70 2.25 1.47
CA THR A 20 -9.68 2.23 2.55
C THR A 20 -10.29 0.82 2.66
N GLY A 21 -9.71 -0.02 3.51
CA GLY A 21 -10.27 -1.31 3.93
C GLY A 21 -9.47 -2.53 3.47
N TYR A 22 -8.94 -2.55 2.24
CA TYR A 22 -8.20 -3.71 1.72
C TYR A 22 -6.76 -3.80 2.25
N CYS A 23 -6.13 -2.65 2.53
CA CYS A 23 -4.80 -2.50 3.17
C CYS A 23 -3.76 -3.61 2.81
N PRO A 24 -3.49 -3.86 1.51
CA PRO A 24 -2.60 -4.95 1.12
C PRO A 24 -1.14 -4.64 1.47
N GLU A 25 -0.33 -5.69 1.67
CA GLU A 25 1.12 -5.53 1.87
C GLU A 25 1.80 -5.01 0.60
N PRO A 26 2.98 -4.36 0.72
CA PRO A 26 3.76 -3.90 -0.44
C PRO A 26 4.02 -4.97 -1.50
N GLU A 27 4.18 -6.23 -1.10
CA GLU A 27 4.35 -7.38 -2.00
C GLU A 27 3.16 -7.59 -2.96
N SER A 28 1.99 -7.01 -2.67
CA SER A 28 0.86 -7.02 -3.61
C SER A 28 1.10 -6.18 -4.87
N TRP A 29 2.22 -5.46 -4.95
CA TRP A 29 2.59 -4.68 -6.13
C TRP A 29 2.67 -5.56 -7.37
N GLU A 30 3.18 -6.80 -7.27
CA GLU A 30 3.32 -7.72 -8.40
C GLU A 30 1.97 -7.92 -9.13
N ALA A 31 0.89 -8.11 -8.38
CA ALA A 31 -0.45 -8.25 -8.96
C ALA A 31 -0.98 -6.96 -9.61
N ALA A 32 -0.56 -5.78 -9.11
CA ALA A 32 -0.91 -4.50 -9.72
C ALA A 32 -0.11 -4.25 -11.00
N ALA A 33 1.19 -4.57 -11.00
CA ALA A 33 2.06 -4.50 -12.17
C ALA A 33 1.55 -5.42 -13.29
N ASP A 34 1.23 -6.68 -12.98
CA ASP A 34 0.67 -7.65 -13.94
C ASP A 34 -0.60 -7.12 -14.65
N ALA A 35 -1.43 -6.34 -13.94
CA ALA A 35 -2.62 -5.75 -14.51
C ALA A 35 -2.32 -4.51 -15.38
N LEU A 36 -1.33 -3.71 -14.99
CA LEU A 36 -0.91 -2.51 -15.72
C LEU A 36 -0.13 -2.87 -17.00
N ASP A 37 0.68 -3.94 -16.97
CA ASP A 37 1.42 -4.46 -18.12
C ASP A 37 0.50 -4.93 -19.27
N GLN A 38 -0.79 -5.18 -18.98
CA GLN A 38 -1.78 -5.59 -19.98
C GLN A 38 -2.35 -4.43 -20.80
N ILE A 39 -2.03 -3.17 -20.45
CA ILE A 39 -2.54 -1.98 -21.14
C ILE A 39 -1.39 -1.11 -21.64
N PRO A 40 -1.54 -0.40 -22.78
CA PRO A 40 -0.50 0.46 -23.33
C PRO A 40 -0.47 1.82 -22.61
N VAL A 41 -0.28 1.80 -21.29
CA VAL A 41 -0.23 2.99 -20.44
C VAL A 41 1.04 2.92 -19.62
N GLU A 42 1.88 3.97 -19.70
CA GLU A 42 3.06 4.06 -18.84
C GLU A 42 2.64 4.09 -17.36
N HIS A 43 3.38 3.40 -16.50
CA HIS A 43 3.10 3.32 -15.08
C HIS A 43 4.40 3.19 -14.26
N PRO A 44 4.37 3.52 -12.96
CA PRO A 44 5.52 3.30 -12.06
C PRO A 44 5.82 1.81 -11.89
N ASP A 45 6.97 1.52 -11.30
CA ASP A 45 7.50 0.18 -11.00
C ASP A 45 7.33 -0.24 -9.53
N CYS A 46 6.69 0.60 -8.71
CA CYS A 46 6.42 0.35 -7.29
C CYS A 46 5.23 1.19 -6.78
N PHE A 47 4.80 0.90 -5.54
CA PHE A 47 3.90 1.80 -4.82
C PHE A 47 4.66 3.03 -4.31
N ASP A 48 4.06 4.21 -4.50
CA ASP A 48 4.50 5.47 -3.91
C ASP A 48 3.30 6.28 -3.37
N PRO A 49 3.24 6.55 -2.04
CA PRO A 49 4.02 5.88 -1.01
C PRO A 49 3.60 4.40 -0.86
N GLU A 50 4.58 3.55 -0.58
CA GLU A 50 4.33 2.22 -0.01
C GLU A 50 3.99 2.33 1.48
N SER A 51 3.02 1.54 1.94
CA SER A 51 2.56 1.54 3.33
C SER A 51 2.53 0.12 3.89
N VAL A 52 3.09 -0.07 5.08
CA VAL A 52 3.01 -1.35 5.80
C VAL A 52 1.90 -1.26 6.83
N PHE A 53 0.95 -2.21 6.80
CA PHE A 53 -0.21 -2.19 7.68
C PHE A 53 -0.14 -3.30 8.73
N ARG A 54 -0.44 -2.98 9.98
CA ARG A 54 -0.54 -3.96 11.06
C ARG A 54 -1.82 -3.79 11.84
N ARG A 55 -2.49 -4.91 12.13
CA ARG A 55 -3.65 -4.95 13.01
C ARG A 55 -3.15 -5.15 14.44
N CYS A 56 -3.48 -4.24 15.34
CA CYS A 56 -3.09 -4.38 16.75
C CYS A 56 -3.84 -5.58 17.38
N PRO A 57 -3.14 -6.57 17.97
CA PRO A 57 -3.80 -7.71 18.61
C PRO A 57 -4.52 -7.32 19.90
N THR A 58 -4.17 -6.19 20.52
CA THR A 58 -4.75 -5.72 21.78
C THR A 58 -6.02 -4.90 21.59
N CYS A 59 -6.01 -3.92 20.68
CA CYS A 59 -7.14 -2.99 20.49
C CYS A 59 -7.81 -3.10 19.12
N SER A 60 -7.38 -4.03 18.27
CA SER A 60 -7.91 -4.29 16.93
C SER A 60 -7.80 -3.13 15.92
N GLN A 61 -7.12 -2.03 16.28
CA GLN A 61 -6.90 -0.89 15.39
C GLN A 61 -5.90 -1.25 14.29
N ILE A 62 -6.16 -0.77 13.08
CA ILE A 62 -5.25 -0.85 11.95
C ILE A 62 -4.26 0.31 12.04
N ASN A 63 -2.98 0.00 11.98
CA ASN A 63 -1.90 0.97 12.08
C ASN A 63 -1.10 0.96 10.77
N ILE A 64 -0.66 2.14 10.34
CA ILE A 64 0.39 2.29 9.34
C ILE A 64 1.71 2.32 10.12
N VAL A 65 2.61 1.40 9.80
CA VAL A 65 3.98 1.38 10.35
C VAL A 65 4.79 2.46 9.64
N LYS A 66 5.43 3.33 10.42
CA LYS A 66 6.34 4.38 9.94
C LYS A 66 7.74 4.09 10.43
N ASP A 67 8.76 4.23 9.58
CA ASP A 67 10.17 4.06 9.95
C ASP A 67 10.46 2.75 10.71
N GLN A 68 9.81 1.66 10.32
CA GLN A 68 9.92 0.34 10.99
C GLN A 68 9.51 0.38 12.48
N TRP A 69 8.69 1.35 12.89
CA TRP A 69 8.20 1.50 14.25
C TRP A 69 6.93 0.68 14.48
N PHE A 70 7.10 -0.56 14.93
CA PHE A 70 6.03 -1.51 15.21
C PHE A 70 5.37 -1.30 16.58
N VAL A 71 4.73 -0.13 16.76
CA VAL A 71 3.98 0.21 17.97
C VAL A 71 2.61 0.77 17.60
N CYS A 72 1.57 0.32 18.29
CA CYS A 72 0.22 0.81 18.06
C CYS A 72 0.10 2.28 18.49
N GLY A 73 -0.31 3.15 17.57
CA GLY A 73 -0.51 4.58 17.85
C GLY A 73 -1.66 4.87 18.83
N VAL A 74 -2.52 3.88 19.12
CA VAL A 74 -3.69 4.04 20.00
C VAL A 74 -3.42 3.53 21.41
N CYS A 75 -3.00 2.26 21.55
CA CYS A 75 -2.82 1.64 22.87
C CYS A 75 -1.36 1.39 23.26
N GLN A 76 -0.40 1.79 22.41
CA GLN A 76 1.04 1.65 22.63
C GLN A 76 1.57 0.21 22.77
N SER A 77 0.75 -0.80 22.46
CA SER A 77 1.22 -2.19 22.40
C SER A 77 2.18 -2.40 21.22
N THR A 78 3.10 -3.36 21.35
CA THR A 78 3.90 -3.84 20.21
C THR A 78 3.00 -4.39 19.10
N LEU A 79 3.33 -4.08 17.85
CA LEU A 79 2.68 -4.62 16.66
C LEU A 79 3.50 -5.81 16.11
N PRO A 80 2.86 -6.79 15.45
CA PRO A 80 3.58 -7.88 14.80
C PRO A 80 4.50 -7.38 13.68
N ALA A 81 5.68 -8.00 13.55
CA ALA A 81 6.60 -7.70 12.46
C ALA A 81 6.06 -8.22 11.11
N LEU A 82 5.37 -9.36 11.12
CA LEU A 82 4.77 -9.97 9.95
C LEU A 82 3.32 -9.49 9.76
N TRP A 83 2.86 -9.54 8.52
CA TRP A 83 1.46 -9.28 8.17
C TRP A 83 0.50 -10.17 8.98
N ASN A 84 -0.60 -9.58 9.47
CA ASN A 84 -1.48 -10.24 10.44
C ASN A 84 -2.97 -9.93 10.25
N PHE A 85 -3.38 -9.66 9.02
CA PHE A 85 -4.79 -9.50 8.68
C PHE A 85 -5.35 -10.89 8.32
N VAL A 86 -5.94 -11.54 9.31
CA VAL A 86 -6.73 -12.77 9.20
C VAL A 86 -8.16 -12.52 9.67
#